data_AF-A0AB36CKP4-F1
#
_entry.id   AF-A0AB36CKP4-F1
#
_cell.length_a   1.000
_cell.length_b   1.000
_cell.length_c   1.000
_cell.angle_alpha   90.00
_cell.angle_beta   90.00
_cell.angle_gamma   90.00
#
_symmetry.space_group_name_H-M   'P 1'
#
loop_
_entity.id
_entity.type
_entity.pdbx_description
1 polymer ?
#
loop_
_entity_poly.entity_id
_entity_poly.type
_entity_poly.pdbx_seq_one_letter_code
_entity_poly.pdbx_strand_id
1 'polypeptide(L)'
;MSTEVQSNSSTDEVSLAAAFTAEHHDIDAGIEQYLADTAAPDPRQRAVPLQNAMAALRSHIYLEEEIVFPHLPKGALMMPLIVMRKEHGEIWQRMDADLTDQEQEKVLKLLAGGEMPKGWVCEALR
;
A
#
# COMPACT_ATOMS: atom_id res chain seq x y z
N MET A 1 -46.09 28.76 11.72
CA MET A 1 -46.04 27.57 12.60
C MET A 1 -45.02 26.62 12.02
N SER A 2 -43.83 26.64 12.64
CA SER A 2 -42.69 25.81 12.29
C SER A 2 -42.94 24.35 12.65
N THR A 3 -42.40 23.41 11.87
CA THR A 3 -41.89 22.13 12.36
C THR A 3 -40.95 21.57 11.30
N GLU A 4 -39.71 22.04 11.31
CA GLU A 4 -38.61 21.28 10.71
C GLU A 4 -38.32 20.11 11.66
N VAL A 5 -38.47 18.90 11.13
CA VAL A 5 -38.08 17.67 11.82
C VAL A 5 -36.56 17.61 11.75
N GLN A 6 -35.90 18.05 12.83
CA GLN A 6 -34.49 17.74 13.07
C GLN A 6 -34.38 16.24 13.34
N SER A 7 -34.00 15.50 12.30
CA SER A 7 -33.58 14.12 12.41
C SER A 7 -32.19 14.09 13.05
N ASN A 8 -32.16 14.07 14.39
CA ASN A 8 -30.98 13.66 15.15
C ASN A 8 -30.73 12.17 14.85
N SER A 9 -29.87 11.87 13.88
CA SER A 9 -29.34 10.51 13.71
C SER A 9 -28.15 10.33 14.64
N SER A 10 -28.45 9.82 15.83
CA SER A 10 -27.48 9.28 16.77
C SER A 10 -26.99 7.91 16.28
N THR A 11 -25.88 7.92 15.58
CA THR A 11 -24.90 6.83 15.47
C THR A 11 -23.58 7.57 15.31
N ASP A 12 -22.57 7.26 16.13
CA ASP A 12 -21.21 7.80 15.93
C ASP A 12 -20.71 7.26 14.57
N GLU A 13 -21.10 7.92 13.49
CA GLU A 13 -20.62 7.67 12.15
C GLU A 13 -19.15 8.10 12.18
N VAL A 14 -18.24 7.12 12.25
CA VAL A 14 -16.82 7.36 12.18
C VAL A 14 -16.58 8.18 10.91
N SER A 15 -16.15 9.42 11.08
CA SER A 15 -15.90 10.31 9.94
C SER A 15 -14.89 9.65 8.99
N LEU A 16 -15.00 9.92 7.70
CA LEU A 16 -14.05 9.42 6.71
C LEU A 16 -12.59 9.72 7.09
N ALA A 17 -12.33 10.92 7.63
CA ALA A 17 -11.01 11.29 8.12
C ALA A 17 -10.52 10.38 9.26
N ALA A 18 -11.38 10.08 10.23
CA ALA A 18 -11.04 9.18 11.34
C ALA A 18 -10.77 7.75 10.85
N ALA A 19 -11.49 7.27 9.84
CA ALA A 19 -11.24 5.96 9.23
C ALA A 19 -9.87 5.91 8.54
N PHE A 20 -9.49 6.94 7.77
CA PHE A 20 -8.17 7.02 7.14
C PHE A 20 -7.03 7.14 8.16
N THR A 21 -7.24 7.90 9.25
CA THR A 21 -6.26 7.99 10.34
C THR A 21 -6.06 6.64 11.05
N ALA A 22 -7.13 5.88 11.27
CA ALA A 22 -7.01 4.54 11.83
C ALA A 22 -6.23 3.62 10.88
N GLU A 23 -6.51 3.67 9.58
CA GLU A 23 -5.79 2.87 8.58
C GLU A 23 -4.30 3.25 8.49
N HIS A 24 -3.93 4.52 8.63
CA HIS A 24 -2.53 4.95 8.76
C HIS A 24 -1.84 4.26 9.94
N HIS A 25 -2.47 4.26 11.11
CA HIS A 25 -1.93 3.61 12.30
C HIS A 25 -1.79 2.09 12.12
N ASP A 26 -2.74 1.44 11.46
CA ASP A 26 -2.67 -0.01 11.18
C ASP A 26 -1.53 -0.34 10.20
N ILE A 27 -1.30 0.49 9.18
CA ILE A 27 -0.16 0.35 8.26
C ILE A 27 1.16 0.51 9.01
N ASP A 28 1.30 1.56 9.82
CA ASP A 28 2.49 1.82 10.61
C ASP A 28 2.79 0.66 11.58
N ALA A 29 1.78 0.18 12.29
CA ALA A 29 1.92 -0.92 13.24
C ALA A 29 2.45 -2.22 12.56
N GLY A 30 1.99 -2.53 11.35
CA GLY A 30 2.48 -3.68 10.59
C GLY A 30 3.95 -3.55 10.18
N ILE A 31 4.39 -2.35 9.80
CA ILE A 31 5.80 -2.05 9.46
C ILE A 31 6.67 -2.12 10.71
N GLU A 32 6.25 -1.48 11.81
CA GLU A 32 6.96 -1.49 13.09
C GLU A 32 7.12 -2.91 13.64
N GLN A 33 6.07 -3.73 13.55
CA GLN A 33 6.12 -5.14 13.96
C GLN A 33 7.16 -5.92 13.17
N TYR A 34 7.22 -5.75 11.84
CA TYR A 34 8.21 -6.39 10.99
C TYR A 34 9.64 -5.98 11.37
N LEU A 35 9.87 -4.69 11.65
CA LEU A 35 11.18 -4.17 12.02
C LEU A 35 11.63 -4.64 13.42
N ALA A 36 10.69 -4.80 14.35
CA ALA A 36 10.99 -5.24 15.71
C ALA A 36 11.33 -6.74 15.79
N ASP A 37 10.73 -7.58 14.95
CA ASP A 37 10.84 -9.04 15.02
C ASP A 37 12.10 -9.60 14.32
N THR A 38 13.27 -9.10 14.69
CA THR A 38 14.55 -9.51 14.09
C THR A 38 14.97 -10.96 14.40
N ALA A 39 14.35 -11.57 15.41
CA ALA A 39 14.72 -12.90 15.93
C ALA A 39 13.77 -14.03 15.50
N ALA A 40 12.69 -13.73 14.76
CA ALA A 40 11.78 -14.76 14.27
C ALA A 40 12.53 -15.83 13.44
N PRO A 41 12.39 -17.12 13.81
CA PRO A 41 13.10 -18.22 13.15
C PRO A 41 12.57 -18.51 11.75
N ASP A 42 11.31 -18.17 11.47
CA ASP A 42 10.72 -18.27 10.13
C ASP A 42 10.62 -16.89 9.46
N PRO A 43 11.43 -16.61 8.43
CA PRO A 43 11.37 -15.37 7.67
C PRO A 43 10.01 -15.12 7.01
N ARG A 44 9.25 -16.18 6.64
CA ARG A 44 7.93 -16.02 6.02
C ARG A 44 6.92 -15.52 7.03
N GLN A 45 6.88 -16.13 8.21
CA GLN A 45 6.05 -15.67 9.31
C GLN A 45 6.42 -14.24 9.74
N ARG A 46 7.72 -13.93 9.83
CA ARG A 46 8.19 -12.56 10.13
C ARG A 46 7.65 -11.55 9.12
N ALA A 47 7.59 -11.91 7.83
CA ALA A 47 7.17 -11.01 6.76
C ALA A 47 5.65 -10.77 6.68
N VAL A 48 4.81 -11.50 7.43
CA VAL A 48 3.34 -11.39 7.35
C VAL A 48 2.83 -9.98 7.70
N PRO A 49 3.25 -9.35 8.81
CA PRO A 49 2.82 -7.98 9.14
C PRO A 49 3.17 -6.97 8.05
N LEU A 50 4.38 -7.08 7.46
CA LEU A 50 4.79 -6.23 6.35
C LEU A 50 3.93 -6.45 5.10
N GLN A 51 3.66 -7.71 4.72
CA GLN A 51 2.80 -8.03 3.58
C GLN A 51 1.39 -7.44 3.75
N ASN A 52 0.82 -7.54 4.95
CA ASN A 52 -0.48 -6.97 5.27
C ASN A 52 -0.44 -5.43 5.16
N ALA A 53 0.59 -4.78 5.73
CA ALA A 53 0.77 -3.34 5.63
C ALA A 53 0.92 -2.87 4.18
N MET A 54 1.68 -3.58 3.34
CA MET A 54 1.85 -3.24 1.92
C MET A 54 0.55 -3.41 1.12
N ALA A 55 -0.29 -4.40 1.47
CA ALA A 55 -1.60 -4.57 0.85
C ALA A 55 -2.58 -3.46 1.26
N ALA A 56 -2.58 -3.09 2.55
CA ALA A 56 -3.37 -1.97 3.07
C ALA A 56 -2.92 -0.64 2.42
N LEU A 57 -1.61 -0.37 2.35
CA LEU A 57 -1.07 0.84 1.74
C LEU A 57 -1.42 0.97 0.24
N ARG A 58 -1.41 -0.14 -0.52
CA ARG A 58 -1.90 -0.12 -1.92
C ARG A 58 -3.38 0.25 -2.01
N SER A 59 -4.20 -0.26 -1.10
CA SER A 59 -5.63 0.05 -1.03
C SER A 59 -5.85 1.52 -0.63
N HIS A 60 -5.10 2.01 0.35
CA HIS A 60 -5.12 3.39 0.82
C HIS A 60 -4.84 4.39 -0.31
N ILE A 61 -3.75 4.20 -1.05
CA ILE A 61 -3.36 5.05 -2.19
C ILE A 61 -4.48 5.09 -3.24
N TYR A 62 -5.09 3.93 -3.55
CA TYR A 62 -6.21 3.87 -4.50
C TYR A 62 -7.41 4.68 -4.01
N LEU A 63 -7.81 4.50 -2.73
CA LEU A 63 -8.95 5.23 -2.16
C LEU A 63 -8.69 6.75 -2.15
N GLU A 64 -7.48 7.17 -1.79
CA GLU A 64 -7.09 8.57 -1.83
C GLU A 64 -7.13 9.13 -3.26
N GLU A 65 -6.44 8.51 -4.20
CA GLU A 65 -6.22 9.08 -5.53
C GLU A 65 -7.43 9.05 -6.45
N GLU A 66 -8.20 7.96 -6.42
CA GLU A 66 -9.32 7.72 -7.33
C GLU A 66 -10.66 8.18 -6.73
N ILE A 67 -10.78 8.18 -5.40
CA ILE A 67 -12.05 8.49 -4.73
C ILE A 67 -11.98 9.83 -4.00
N VAL A 68 -11.00 10.06 -3.12
CA VAL A 68 -11.01 11.26 -2.26
C VAL A 68 -10.51 12.50 -2.99
N PHE A 69 -9.31 12.45 -3.57
CA PHE A 69 -8.62 13.59 -4.18
C PHE A 69 -9.42 14.31 -5.28
N PRO A 70 -10.22 13.63 -6.14
CA PRO A 70 -11.06 14.31 -7.12
C PRO A 70 -12.09 15.26 -6.51
N HIS A 71 -12.52 15.01 -5.28
CA HIS A 71 -13.54 15.79 -4.56
C HIS A 71 -12.95 16.85 -3.64
N LEU A 72 -11.63 16.87 -3.45
CA LEU A 72 -10.96 17.88 -2.62
C LEU A 72 -10.86 19.24 -3.35
N PRO A 73 -11.01 20.36 -2.63
CA PRO A 73 -10.93 21.68 -3.23
C PRO A 73 -9.51 21.95 -3.74
N LYS A 74 -9.35 22.05 -5.07
CA LYS A 74 -8.08 22.33 -5.76
C LYS A 74 -7.47 23.70 -5.46
N GLY A 75 -8.01 24.50 -4.55
CA GLY A 75 -7.45 25.80 -4.18
C GLY A 75 -6.15 25.63 -3.37
N ALA A 76 -6.23 25.87 -2.06
CA ALA A 76 -5.08 25.74 -1.16
C ALA A 76 -4.43 24.33 -1.16
N LEU A 77 -5.15 23.30 -1.60
CA LEU A 77 -4.67 21.91 -1.61
C LEU A 77 -3.96 21.49 -2.92
N MET A 78 -3.87 22.34 -3.95
CA MET A 78 -3.26 21.92 -5.22
C MET A 78 -1.82 21.43 -5.07
N MET A 79 -0.98 22.21 -4.39
CA MET A 79 0.43 21.85 -4.20
C MET A 79 0.58 20.60 -3.31
N PRO A 80 -0.10 20.47 -2.16
CA PRO A 80 -0.11 19.23 -1.39
C PRO A 80 -0.52 17.99 -2.21
N LEU A 81 -1.59 18.08 -3.01
CA LEU A 81 -2.06 16.94 -3.80
C LEU A 81 -1.05 16.50 -4.89
N ILE A 82 -0.30 17.44 -5.46
CA ILE A 82 0.79 17.13 -6.41
C ILE A 82 1.91 16.36 -5.71
N VAL A 83 2.29 16.81 -4.50
CA VAL A 83 3.34 16.15 -3.70
C VAL A 83 2.90 14.74 -3.30
N MET A 84 1.68 14.60 -2.79
CA MET A 84 1.11 13.30 -2.39
C MET A 84 1.16 12.29 -3.55
N ARG A 85 0.66 12.66 -4.75
CA ARG A 85 0.70 11.75 -5.92
C ARG A 85 2.12 11.37 -6.33
N LYS A 86 3.07 12.30 -6.23
CA LYS A 86 4.47 12.02 -6.53
C LYS A 86 5.03 11.01 -5.52
N GLU A 87 4.83 11.25 -4.23
CA GLU A 87 5.33 10.38 -3.16
C GLU A 87 4.65 9.00 -3.18
N HIS A 88 3.35 8.93 -3.46
CA HIS A 88 2.64 7.67 -3.70
C HIS A 88 3.26 6.88 -4.85
N GLY A 89 3.59 7.52 -5.97
CA GLY A 89 4.27 6.86 -7.08
C GLY A 89 5.63 6.29 -6.68
N GLU A 90 6.42 7.04 -5.91
CA GLU A 90 7.72 6.57 -5.40
C GLU A 90 7.57 5.42 -4.39
N ILE A 91 6.56 5.48 -3.51
CA ILE A 91 6.23 4.41 -2.57
C ILE A 91 5.77 3.16 -3.33
N TRP A 92 4.88 3.31 -4.32
CA TRP A 92 4.36 2.22 -5.12
C TRP A 92 5.47 1.42 -5.80
N GLN A 93 6.43 2.12 -6.42
CA GLN A 93 7.59 1.48 -7.05
C GLN A 93 8.43 0.70 -6.03
N ARG A 94 8.64 1.24 -4.82
CA ARG A 94 9.40 0.57 -3.75
C ARG A 94 8.68 -0.65 -3.19
N MET A 95 7.35 -0.64 -3.13
CA MET A 95 6.55 -1.80 -2.69
C MET A 95 6.58 -2.97 -3.68
N ASP A 96 6.88 -2.72 -4.96
CA ASP A 96 7.04 -3.74 -6.00
C ASP A 96 8.50 -4.21 -6.15
N ALA A 97 9.47 -3.45 -5.63
CA ALA A 97 10.88 -3.67 -5.87
C ALA A 97 11.53 -4.67 -4.89
N ASP A 98 11.36 -5.98 -5.15
CA ASP A 98 12.34 -7.00 -4.71
C ASP A 98 13.48 -7.16 -5.73
N LEU A 99 13.28 -6.70 -6.96
CA LEU A 99 14.21 -6.76 -8.07
C LEU A 99 14.55 -5.34 -8.52
N THR A 100 15.83 -5.08 -8.78
CA THR A 100 16.26 -3.86 -9.48
C THR A 100 15.59 -3.78 -10.85
N ASP A 101 15.48 -2.57 -11.44
CA ASP A 101 14.93 -2.39 -12.79
C ASP A 101 15.57 -3.34 -13.83
N GLN A 102 16.88 -3.56 -13.70
CA GLN A 102 17.64 -4.48 -14.56
C GLN A 102 17.23 -5.95 -14.35
N GLU A 103 16.97 -6.36 -13.12
CA GLU A 103 16.50 -7.70 -12.80
C GLU A 103 15.04 -7.92 -13.22
N GLN A 104 14.18 -6.91 -13.07
CA GLN A 104 12.81 -6.95 -13.57
C GLN A 104 12.78 -7.10 -15.09
N GLU A 105 13.58 -6.30 -15.82
CA GLU A 105 13.70 -6.41 -17.27
C GLU A 105 14.17 -7.80 -17.70
N LYS A 106 15.13 -8.37 -16.97
CA LYS A 106 15.62 -9.73 -17.20
C LYS A 106 14.53 -10.78 -16.99
N VAL A 107 13.74 -10.69 -15.92
CA VAL A 107 12.63 -11.61 -15.65
C VAL A 107 11.56 -11.52 -16.73
N LEU A 108 11.15 -10.30 -17.11
CA LEU A 108 10.16 -10.08 -18.16
C LEU A 108 10.60 -10.68 -19.51
N LYS A 109 11.87 -10.50 -19.89
CA LYS A 109 12.45 -11.11 -21.10
C LYS A 109 12.41 -12.64 -21.06
N LEU A 110 12.69 -13.24 -19.90
CA LEU A 110 12.63 -14.70 -19.74
C LEU A 110 11.19 -15.22 -19.82
N LEU A 111 10.23 -14.54 -19.19
CA LEU A 111 8.81 -14.93 -19.22
C LEU A 111 8.18 -14.79 -20.62
N ALA A 112 8.60 -13.80 -21.41
CA ALA A 112 8.08 -13.57 -22.76
C ALA A 112 8.48 -14.65 -23.80
N GLY A 113 9.41 -15.56 -23.46
CA GLY A 113 9.82 -16.65 -24.34
C GLY A 113 11.30 -17.06 -24.23
N GLY A 114 11.96 -16.75 -23.12
CA GLY A 114 13.36 -17.10 -22.91
C GLY A 114 13.57 -18.59 -22.63
N GLU A 115 14.66 -19.14 -23.13
CA GLU A 115 15.11 -20.48 -22.75
C GLU A 115 15.57 -20.49 -21.28
N MET A 116 15.30 -21.60 -20.58
CA MET A 116 15.82 -21.81 -19.23
C MET A 116 17.35 -21.70 -19.22
N PRO A 117 17.97 -21.09 -18.20
CA PRO A 117 19.42 -20.95 -18.15
C PRO A 117 20.12 -22.31 -18.27
N LYS A 118 21.11 -22.40 -19.15
CA LYS A 118 21.87 -23.63 -19.36
C LYS A 118 22.50 -24.10 -18.05
N GLY A 119 22.26 -25.36 -17.68
CA GLY A 119 22.78 -25.95 -16.44
C GLY A 119 21.98 -25.60 -15.19
N TRP A 120 20.82 -24.94 -15.31
CA TRP A 120 19.91 -24.78 -14.19
C TRP A 120 19.33 -26.13 -13.75
N VAL A 121 19.36 -26.38 -12.44
CA VAL A 121 18.73 -27.53 -11.77
C VAL A 121 17.99 -26.98 -10.56
N CYS A 122 16.78 -27.47 -10.31
CA CYS A 122 15.98 -27.12 -9.13
C CYS A 122 16.77 -27.45 -7.85
N GLU A 123 16.74 -26.56 -6.86
CA GLU A 123 17.49 -26.75 -5.60
C GLU A 123 17.07 -28.02 -4.85
N ALA A 124 15.78 -28.36 -4.87
CA ALA A 124 15.28 -29.60 -4.27
C ALA A 124 15.76 -30.89 -4.97
N LEU A 125 16.40 -30.75 -6.13
CA LEU A 125 16.96 -31.85 -6.94
C LEU A 125 18.48 -31.76 -7.05
N ARG A 126 19.13 -30.87 -6.29
CA ARG A 126 20.59 -30.82 -6.14
C ARG A 126 21.07 -31.79 -5.07
#